data_AF-A0A1W1W9D4-F1
#
_entry.id   AF-A0A1W1W9D4-F1
#
_cell.length_a   1.000
_cell.length_b   1.000
_cell.length_c   1.000
_cell.angle_alpha   90.00
_cell.angle_beta   90.00
_cell.angle_gamma   90.00
#
_symmetry.space_group_name_H-M   'P 1'
#
loop_
_entity.id
_entity.type
_entity.pdbx_description
1 polymer ?
#
loop_
_entity_poly.entity_id
_entity_poly.type
_entity_poly.pdbx_seq_one_letter_code
_entity_poly.pdbx_strand_id
1 'polypeptide(L)'
;MKQSRLILINILIIVALILIGGVVAYYWTQNYDYVSTQDASISAPSIPIAAVTPGTIENLSVSLGQHVTQGQVIGQELTTVTTSASQTGKGKSATSSPTSTTVNIVAPVNGVVANLAVHDGQMVSAGTPLVTLVQLSHVMVIANIPESKIRNVSVGQSATIYVDAHPGVAFSGTVEAIQPTTQSFFSLIPTAATSGTYTKVTQRIPVELSIDAAGYTLLPGENAEVRITVH
;
A
#
# COMPACT_ATOMS: atom_id res chain seq x y z
N MET A 1 -54.93 29.03 42.92
CA MET A 1 -53.95 29.52 41.93
C MET A 1 -52.52 28.96 42.08
N LYS A 2 -52.07 28.48 43.27
CA LYS A 2 -50.71 27.91 43.46
C LYS A 2 -50.52 26.49 42.87
N GLN A 3 -51.54 25.64 42.94
CA GLN A 3 -51.48 24.22 42.53
C GLN A 3 -51.30 24.03 41.00
N SER A 4 -51.99 24.83 40.17
CA SER A 4 -51.88 24.73 38.70
C SER A 4 -50.51 25.17 38.16
N ARG A 5 -49.83 26.12 38.84
CA ARG A 5 -48.48 26.55 38.47
C ARG A 5 -47.42 25.49 38.78
N LEU A 6 -47.59 24.74 39.87
CA LEU A 6 -46.71 23.62 40.24
C LEU A 6 -46.80 22.46 39.24
N ILE A 7 -48.02 22.13 38.78
CA ILE A 7 -48.23 21.10 37.75
C ILE A 7 -47.57 21.51 36.43
N LEU A 8 -47.70 22.78 36.03
CA LEU A 8 -47.11 23.28 34.79
C LEU A 8 -45.57 23.30 34.83
N ILE A 9 -44.98 23.62 35.99
CA ILE A 9 -43.53 23.54 36.21
C ILE A 9 -43.02 22.10 36.13
N ASN A 10 -43.71 21.13 36.74
CA ASN A 10 -43.29 19.73 36.67
C ASN A 10 -43.40 19.15 35.25
N ILE A 11 -44.44 19.51 34.49
CA ILE A 11 -44.56 19.11 33.08
C ILE A 11 -43.40 19.70 32.26
N LEU A 12 -43.05 20.98 32.48
CA LEU A 12 -41.94 21.62 31.77
C LEU A 12 -40.59 20.98 32.11
N ILE A 13 -40.37 20.55 33.35
CA ILE A 13 -39.16 19.80 33.77
C ILE A 13 -39.11 18.42 33.10
N ILE A 14 -40.23 17.71 33.00
CA ILE A 14 -40.29 16.40 32.32
C ILE A 14 -40.01 16.56 30.83
N VAL A 15 -40.60 17.57 30.17
CA VAL A 15 -40.34 17.87 28.76
C VAL A 15 -38.86 18.23 28.55
N ALA A 16 -38.27 19.03 29.44
CA ALA A 16 -36.85 19.35 29.38
C ALA A 16 -35.97 18.10 29.56
N LEU A 17 -36.31 17.19 30.48
CA LEU A 17 -35.59 15.92 30.65
C LEU A 17 -35.69 15.00 29.44
N ILE A 18 -36.86 14.94 28.79
CA ILE A 18 -37.03 14.16 27.54
C ILE A 18 -36.20 14.75 26.41
N LEU A 19 -36.18 16.08 26.27
CA LEU A 19 -35.35 16.77 25.26
C LEU A 19 -33.86 16.55 25.53
N ILE A 20 -33.40 16.68 26.78
CA ILE A 20 -32.01 16.41 27.15
C ILE A 20 -31.67 14.94 26.91
N GLY A 21 -32.55 14.01 27.30
CA GLY A 21 -32.38 12.58 27.06
C GLY A 21 -32.28 12.24 25.57
N GLY A 22 -33.11 12.87 24.73
CA GLY A 22 -33.05 12.71 23.28
C GLY A 22 -31.75 13.26 22.67
N VAL A 23 -31.28 14.41 23.13
CA VAL A 23 -29.98 14.98 22.69
C VAL A 23 -28.82 14.09 23.15
N VAL A 24 -28.83 13.62 24.41
CA VAL A 24 -27.79 12.71 24.92
C VAL A 24 -27.79 11.39 24.15
N ALA A 25 -28.96 10.81 23.88
CA ALA A 25 -29.09 9.59 23.09
C ALA A 25 -28.58 9.79 21.65
N TYR A 26 -28.92 10.92 21.01
CA TYR A 26 -28.44 11.28 19.68
C TYR A 26 -26.91 11.41 19.63
N TYR A 27 -26.30 12.08 20.62
CA TYR A 27 -24.83 12.16 20.72
C TYR A 27 -24.18 10.81 21.04
N TRP A 28 -24.86 9.95 21.79
CA TRP A 28 -24.38 8.59 22.07
C TRP A 28 -24.35 7.75 20.79
N THR A 29 -25.40 7.77 19.99
CA THR A 29 -25.44 6.99 18.73
C THR A 29 -24.40 7.45 17.71
N GLN A 30 -24.06 8.74 17.66
CA GLN A 30 -23.13 9.26 16.66
C GLN A 30 -21.65 8.90 16.92
N ASN A 31 -21.28 8.54 18.16
CA ASN A 31 -19.88 8.49 18.58
C ASN A 31 -19.29 7.07 18.74
N TYR A 32 -20.09 6.00 18.58
CA TYR A 32 -19.62 4.64 18.90
C TYR A 32 -19.48 3.66 17.72
N ASP A 33 -20.02 3.98 16.54
CA ASP A 33 -20.18 2.95 15.50
C ASP A 33 -19.08 2.96 14.42
N TYR A 34 -17.99 3.72 14.60
CA TYR A 34 -16.87 3.67 13.66
C TYR A 34 -15.49 3.90 14.27
N VAL A 35 -14.49 3.26 13.67
CA VAL A 35 -13.07 3.49 13.92
C VAL A 35 -12.51 4.31 12.76
N SER A 36 -12.14 5.56 13.04
CA SER A 36 -11.47 6.44 12.07
C SER A 36 -9.96 6.53 12.33
N THR A 37 -9.19 6.54 11.24
CA THR A 37 -7.76 6.88 11.22
C THR A 37 -7.46 7.79 10.03
N GLN A 38 -6.57 8.76 10.25
CA GLN A 38 -5.96 9.59 9.20
C GLN A 38 -4.57 9.10 8.80
N ASP A 39 -4.06 8.09 9.49
CA ASP A 39 -2.80 7.43 9.14
C ASP A 39 -3.14 6.26 8.22
N ALA A 40 -3.56 6.57 7.00
CA ALA A 40 -3.74 5.58 5.94
C ALA A 40 -3.14 6.08 4.63
N SER A 41 -2.68 5.14 3.83
CA SER A 41 -2.13 5.43 2.52
C SER A 41 -2.55 4.41 1.48
N ILE A 42 -2.59 4.86 0.23
CA ILE A 42 -2.84 4.01 -0.92
C ILE A 42 -1.57 3.21 -1.21
N SER A 43 -1.72 1.91 -1.37
CA SER A 43 -0.65 0.98 -1.72
C SER A 43 -1.06 0.17 -2.93
N ALA A 44 -0.08 -0.29 -3.70
CA ALA A 44 -0.31 -1.25 -4.77
C ALA A 44 0.88 -2.21 -4.87
N PRO A 45 0.66 -3.45 -5.34
CA PRO A 45 1.73 -4.39 -5.59
C PRO A 45 2.78 -3.79 -6.54
N SER A 46 4.04 -3.85 -6.12
CA SER A 46 5.18 -3.50 -6.95
C SER A 46 6.01 -4.74 -7.27
N ILE A 47 6.40 -4.87 -8.53
CA ILE A 47 7.17 -6.01 -9.03
C ILE A 47 8.46 -5.46 -9.64
N PRO A 48 9.62 -5.68 -8.98
CA PRO A 48 10.90 -5.35 -9.58
C PRO A 48 11.26 -6.38 -10.65
N ILE A 49 11.65 -5.90 -11.82
CA ILE A 49 12.19 -6.70 -12.92
C ILE A 49 13.71 -6.57 -12.84
N ALA A 50 14.38 -7.68 -12.62
CA ALA A 50 15.82 -7.74 -12.46
C ALA A 50 16.51 -8.38 -13.68
N ALA A 51 17.78 -8.03 -13.87
CA ALA A 51 18.63 -8.67 -14.86
C ALA A 51 18.78 -10.17 -14.53
N VAL A 52 18.55 -11.04 -15.50
CA VAL A 52 18.70 -12.50 -15.30
C VAL A 52 20.16 -12.91 -15.48
N THR A 53 20.88 -12.18 -16.32
CA THR A 53 22.28 -12.40 -16.65
C THR A 53 23.09 -11.15 -16.33
N PRO A 54 24.42 -11.27 -16.18
CA PRO A 54 25.29 -10.11 -16.23
C PRO A 54 25.47 -9.67 -17.69
N GLY A 55 25.40 -8.37 -17.93
CA GLY A 55 25.42 -7.82 -19.28
C GLY A 55 25.41 -6.30 -19.30
N THR A 56 25.37 -5.74 -20.50
CA THR A 56 25.20 -4.31 -20.72
C THR A 56 23.81 -4.04 -21.25
N ILE A 57 23.09 -3.08 -20.67
CA ILE A 57 21.79 -2.66 -21.19
C ILE A 57 22.02 -1.91 -22.50
N GLU A 58 21.49 -2.40 -23.61
CA GLU A 58 21.66 -1.75 -24.92
C GLU A 58 20.58 -0.68 -25.15
N ASN A 59 19.33 -1.06 -24.92
CA ASN A 59 18.19 -0.17 -25.13
C ASN A 59 17.10 -0.46 -24.12
N LEU A 60 16.74 0.55 -23.34
CA LEU A 60 15.57 0.56 -22.51
C LEU A 60 14.43 1.25 -23.27
N SER A 61 13.46 0.46 -23.71
CA SER A 61 12.36 0.91 -24.57
C SER A 61 11.20 1.54 -23.78
N VAL A 62 11.38 1.78 -22.48
CA VAL A 62 10.33 2.32 -21.59
C VAL A 62 10.78 3.55 -20.83
N SER A 63 9.83 4.41 -20.50
CA SER A 63 10.04 5.63 -19.71
C SER A 63 9.26 5.59 -18.39
N LEU A 64 9.66 6.41 -17.42
CA LEU A 64 8.97 6.57 -16.14
C LEU A 64 7.52 7.01 -16.37
N GLY A 65 6.57 6.39 -15.67
CA GLY A 65 5.13 6.65 -15.80
C GLY A 65 4.46 6.01 -17.02
N GLN A 66 5.20 5.27 -17.86
CA GLN A 66 4.61 4.59 -19.01
C GLN A 66 3.80 3.35 -18.58
N HIS A 67 2.63 3.18 -19.19
CA HIS A 67 1.86 1.94 -19.08
C HIS A 67 2.51 0.84 -19.93
N VAL A 68 2.69 -0.33 -19.31
CA VAL A 68 3.20 -1.53 -19.96
C VAL A 68 2.20 -2.67 -19.84
N THR A 69 2.15 -3.49 -20.89
CA THR A 69 1.32 -4.70 -20.94
C THR A 69 2.16 -5.94 -20.66
N GLN A 70 1.54 -6.98 -20.13
CA GLN A 70 2.18 -8.26 -19.90
C GLN A 70 2.79 -8.80 -21.21
N GLY A 71 4.07 -9.19 -21.16
CA GLY A 71 4.83 -9.69 -22.30
C GLY A 71 5.44 -8.60 -23.19
N GLN A 72 5.17 -7.31 -22.93
CA GLN A 72 5.79 -6.21 -23.65
C GLN A 72 7.29 -6.18 -23.39
N VAL A 73 8.10 -6.03 -24.45
CA VAL A 73 9.54 -5.83 -24.35
C VAL A 73 9.79 -4.44 -23.75
N ILE A 74 10.46 -4.42 -22.60
CA ILE A 74 10.79 -3.18 -21.89
C ILE A 74 12.26 -2.78 -22.10
N GLY A 75 13.11 -3.73 -22.49
CA GLY A 75 14.48 -3.43 -22.87
C GLY A 75 15.22 -4.66 -23.37
N GLN A 76 16.46 -4.44 -23.78
CA GLN A 76 17.36 -5.46 -24.29
C GLN A 76 18.69 -5.43 -23.52
N GLU A 77 19.13 -6.60 -23.09
CA GLU A 77 20.42 -6.81 -22.43
C GLU A 77 21.36 -7.56 -23.37
N LEU A 78 22.56 -7.05 -23.59
CA LEU A 78 23.61 -7.76 -24.30
C LEU A 78 24.45 -8.54 -23.28
N THR A 79 24.31 -9.86 -23.30
CA THR A 79 25.17 -10.75 -22.53
C THR A 79 26.27 -11.31 -23.42
N THR A 80 27.50 -11.25 -22.95
CA THR A 80 28.60 -11.96 -23.58
C THR A 80 28.70 -13.35 -22.97
N VAL A 81 28.18 -14.36 -23.68
CA VAL A 81 28.37 -15.76 -23.28
C VAL A 81 29.69 -16.23 -23.86
N THR A 82 30.68 -16.41 -23.00
CA THR A 82 31.90 -17.14 -23.38
C THR A 82 31.53 -18.61 -23.52
N THR A 83 31.14 -19.03 -24.71
CA THR A 83 30.94 -20.44 -25.01
C THR A 83 32.30 -21.14 -24.96
N SER A 84 32.60 -21.81 -23.86
CA SER A 84 33.68 -22.79 -23.79
C SER A 84 33.34 -23.93 -24.74
N ALA A 85 33.84 -23.86 -25.97
CA ALA A 85 33.78 -24.98 -26.89
C ALA A 85 34.45 -26.18 -26.21
N SER A 86 33.66 -27.20 -25.91
CA SER A 86 34.15 -28.49 -25.40
C SER A 86 35.21 -29.03 -26.37
N GLN A 87 36.46 -29.08 -25.90
CA GLN A 87 37.55 -29.73 -26.59
C GLN A 87 37.28 -31.23 -26.64
N THR A 88 36.77 -31.72 -27.77
CA THR A 88 36.83 -33.15 -28.10
C THR A 88 37.54 -33.30 -29.45
N GLY A 89 38.87 -33.20 -29.47
CA GLY A 89 39.68 -33.51 -30.65
C GLY A 89 41.01 -32.75 -30.73
N LYS A 90 42.13 -33.47 -30.63
CA LYS A 90 43.52 -32.97 -30.72
C LYS A 90 43.75 -32.16 -32.01
N GLY A 91 44.11 -30.88 -31.91
CA GLY A 91 44.98 -30.23 -32.92
C GLY A 91 44.57 -28.89 -33.57
N LYS A 92 43.59 -28.12 -33.08
CA LYS A 92 43.35 -26.75 -33.60
C LYS A 92 43.12 -25.76 -32.45
N SER A 93 43.85 -24.64 -32.46
CA SER A 93 43.67 -23.50 -31.55
C SER A 93 42.19 -23.13 -31.47
N ALA A 94 41.59 -23.34 -30.31
CA ALA A 94 40.26 -22.84 -30.01
C ALA A 94 40.36 -21.33 -29.77
N THR A 95 40.13 -20.54 -30.82
CA THR A 95 39.77 -19.13 -30.63
C THR A 95 38.42 -19.12 -29.93
N SER A 96 38.41 -18.84 -28.62
CA SER A 96 37.20 -18.56 -27.85
C SER A 96 36.61 -17.24 -28.34
N SER A 97 35.82 -17.26 -29.40
CA SER A 97 35.09 -16.07 -29.84
C SER A 97 33.97 -15.78 -28.84
N PRO A 98 33.94 -14.59 -28.22
CA PRO A 98 32.80 -14.18 -27.41
C PRO A 98 31.57 -14.14 -28.32
N THR A 99 30.56 -14.97 -28.03
CA THR A 99 29.27 -14.89 -28.72
C THR A 99 28.36 -14.01 -27.88
N SER A 100 28.17 -12.77 -28.32
CA SER A 100 27.22 -11.85 -27.68
C SER A 100 25.80 -12.25 -28.06
N THR A 101 24.96 -12.51 -27.07
CA THR A 101 23.54 -12.84 -27.24
C THR A 101 22.71 -11.75 -26.60
N THR A 102 21.74 -11.20 -27.34
CA THR A 102 20.79 -10.23 -26.82
C THR A 102 19.62 -10.96 -26.16
N VAL A 103 19.31 -10.61 -24.93
CA VAL A 103 18.19 -11.12 -24.14
C VAL A 103 17.15 -10.02 -24.01
N ASN A 104 15.90 -10.33 -24.39
CA ASN A 104 14.79 -9.40 -24.24
C ASN A 104 14.28 -9.44 -22.80
N ILE A 105 14.20 -8.27 -22.18
CA ILE A 105 13.58 -8.07 -20.88
C ILE A 105 12.11 -7.75 -21.13
N VAL A 106 11.21 -8.54 -20.57
CA VAL A 106 9.76 -8.42 -20.76
C VAL A 106 9.04 -8.08 -19.46
N ALA A 107 7.93 -7.36 -19.55
CA ALA A 107 7.06 -7.10 -18.41
C ALA A 107 6.30 -8.38 -17.99
N PRO A 108 6.40 -8.84 -16.73
CA PRO A 108 5.70 -10.04 -16.28
C PRO A 108 4.20 -9.82 -16.06
N VAL A 109 3.77 -8.57 -15.85
CA VAL A 109 2.39 -8.17 -15.56
C VAL A 109 2.05 -6.85 -16.23
N ASN A 110 0.76 -6.54 -16.33
CA ASN A 110 0.30 -5.20 -16.69
C ASN A 110 0.59 -4.24 -15.52
N GLY A 111 1.06 -3.03 -15.84
CA GLY A 111 1.33 -2.04 -14.81
C GLY A 111 1.88 -0.73 -15.35
N VAL A 112 2.30 0.12 -14.44
CA VAL A 112 2.95 1.40 -14.76
C VAL A 112 4.39 1.35 -14.27
N VAL A 113 5.30 1.89 -15.08
CA VAL A 113 6.71 1.98 -14.74
C VAL A 113 6.93 3.03 -13.65
N ALA A 114 7.20 2.60 -12.42
CA ALA A 114 7.32 3.47 -11.26
C ALA A 114 8.77 3.93 -10.99
N ASN A 115 9.75 3.09 -11.35
CA ASN A 115 11.16 3.41 -11.18
C ASN A 115 11.99 2.78 -12.29
N LEU A 116 12.96 3.53 -12.81
CA LEU A 116 14.04 3.05 -13.68
C LEU A 116 15.34 3.19 -12.89
N ALA A 117 15.95 2.06 -12.56
CA ALA A 117 17.19 2.03 -11.78
C ALA A 117 18.46 2.02 -12.65
N VAL A 118 18.30 1.88 -13.97
CA VAL A 118 19.40 1.71 -14.93
C VAL A 118 19.23 2.61 -16.15
N HIS A 119 20.35 2.87 -16.83
CA HIS A 119 20.41 3.63 -18.07
C HIS A 119 21.03 2.80 -19.19
N ASP A 120 20.77 3.20 -20.43
CA ASP A 120 21.41 2.61 -21.61
C ASP A 120 22.94 2.70 -21.50
N GLY A 121 23.63 1.62 -21.87
CA GLY A 121 25.08 1.46 -21.74
C GLY A 121 25.57 1.08 -20.34
N GLN A 122 24.68 0.99 -19.35
CA GLN A 122 25.06 0.58 -17.99
C GLN A 122 25.31 -0.94 -17.93
N MET A 123 26.41 -1.33 -17.30
CA MET A 123 26.69 -2.73 -17.00
C MET A 123 25.96 -3.14 -15.71
N VAL A 124 25.24 -4.24 -15.77
CA VAL A 124 24.42 -4.77 -14.67
C VAL A 124 24.84 -6.20 -14.35
N SER A 125 24.66 -6.60 -13.10
CA SER A 125 24.87 -7.96 -12.64
C SER A 125 23.54 -8.71 -12.61
N ALA A 126 23.60 -10.04 -12.65
CA ALA A 126 22.41 -10.86 -12.40
C ALA A 126 21.80 -10.51 -11.04
N GLY A 127 20.49 -10.30 -11.00
CA GLY A 127 19.73 -9.87 -9.82
C GLY A 127 19.67 -8.35 -9.61
N THR A 128 20.38 -7.52 -10.40
CA THR A 128 20.23 -6.06 -10.32
C THR A 128 18.82 -5.66 -10.79
N PRO A 129 18.03 -4.93 -9.97
CA PRO A 129 16.73 -4.41 -10.41
C PRO A 129 16.93 -3.37 -11.51
N LEU A 130 16.21 -3.53 -12.61
CA LEU A 130 16.27 -2.66 -13.79
C LEU A 130 15.09 -1.69 -13.80
N VAL A 131 13.88 -2.24 -13.66
CA VAL A 131 12.62 -1.50 -13.73
C VAL A 131 11.67 -2.02 -12.65
N THR A 132 10.97 -1.12 -11.98
CA THR A 132 9.90 -1.50 -11.04
C THR A 132 8.55 -1.18 -11.65
N LEU A 133 7.70 -2.20 -11.80
CA LEU A 133 6.32 -2.04 -12.24
C LEU A 133 5.37 -1.97 -11.05
N VAL A 134 4.36 -1.14 -11.14
CA VAL A 134 3.30 -0.98 -10.14
C VAL A 134 1.95 -1.30 -10.76
N GLN A 135 1.19 -2.16 -10.09
CA GLN A 135 -0.12 -2.62 -10.57
C GLN A 135 -1.25 -1.71 -10.11
N LEU A 136 -1.59 -0.69 -10.89
CA LEU A 136 -2.70 0.23 -10.58
C LEU A 136 -4.10 -0.42 -10.63
N SER A 137 -4.22 -1.65 -11.14
CA SER A 137 -5.49 -2.41 -11.13
C SER A 137 -5.77 -3.10 -9.80
N HIS A 138 -4.77 -3.25 -8.93
CA HIS A 138 -4.87 -3.93 -7.63
C HIS A 138 -4.47 -2.99 -6.50
N VAL A 139 -5.09 -1.81 -6.47
CA VAL A 139 -4.85 -0.82 -5.43
C VAL A 139 -5.57 -1.24 -4.14
N MET A 140 -4.89 -1.05 -3.02
CA MET A 140 -5.35 -1.35 -1.67
C MET A 140 -5.05 -0.14 -0.77
N VAL A 141 -5.68 -0.09 0.40
CA VAL A 141 -5.42 0.95 1.39
C VAL A 141 -4.85 0.32 2.64
N ILE A 142 -3.70 0.84 3.08
CA ILE A 142 -3.06 0.43 4.33
C ILE A 142 -3.39 1.47 5.38
N ALA A 143 -4.29 1.11 6.29
CA ALA A 143 -4.72 1.96 7.39
C ALA A 143 -4.05 1.53 8.69
N ASN A 144 -3.22 2.41 9.26
CA ASN A 144 -2.59 2.20 10.55
C ASN A 144 -3.58 2.55 11.67
N ILE A 145 -4.16 1.52 12.29
CA ILE A 145 -5.15 1.67 13.36
C ILE A 145 -4.44 1.65 14.72
N PRO A 146 -4.72 2.59 15.65
CA PRO A 146 -4.20 2.52 17.01
C PRO A 146 -4.60 1.21 17.70
N GLU A 147 -3.65 0.57 18.41
CA GLU A 147 -3.89 -0.68 19.15
C GLU A 147 -5.09 -0.58 20.11
N SER A 148 -5.34 0.60 20.69
CA SER A 148 -6.50 0.83 21.56
C SER A 148 -7.86 0.66 20.87
N LYS A 149 -7.93 0.80 19.55
CA LYS A 149 -9.15 0.71 18.75
C LYS A 149 -9.26 -0.57 17.92
N ILE A 150 -8.16 -1.34 17.78
CA ILE A 150 -8.13 -2.53 16.92
C ILE A 150 -9.11 -3.62 17.36
N ARG A 151 -9.45 -3.69 18.66
CA ARG A 151 -10.38 -4.70 19.21
C ARG A 151 -11.75 -4.69 18.54
N ASN A 152 -12.17 -3.54 18.03
CA ASN A 152 -13.47 -3.36 17.38
C ASN A 152 -13.40 -3.57 15.87
N VAL A 153 -12.20 -3.72 15.30
CA VAL A 153 -11.98 -3.93 13.86
C VAL A 153 -11.91 -5.41 13.56
N SER A 154 -12.65 -5.87 12.56
CA SER A 154 -12.68 -7.26 12.12
C SER A 154 -12.68 -7.35 10.59
N VAL A 155 -12.09 -8.43 10.07
CA VAL A 155 -12.10 -8.73 8.63
C VAL A 155 -13.55 -8.82 8.13
N GLY A 156 -13.84 -8.19 7.00
CA GLY A 156 -15.16 -8.12 6.38
C GLY A 156 -15.98 -6.87 6.74
N GLN A 157 -15.53 -6.04 7.67
CA GLN A 157 -16.22 -4.77 7.97
C GLN A 157 -16.14 -3.79 6.78
N SER A 158 -17.23 -3.05 6.56
CA SER A 158 -17.28 -1.99 5.55
C SER A 158 -16.52 -0.75 6.01
N ALA A 159 -15.78 -0.15 5.09
CA ALA A 159 -15.04 1.08 5.31
C ALA A 159 -15.36 2.13 4.26
N THR A 160 -15.37 3.38 4.68
CA THR A 160 -15.41 4.55 3.80
C THR A 160 -14.05 5.20 3.79
N ILE A 161 -13.50 5.42 2.60
CA ILE A 161 -12.15 5.92 2.39
C ILE A 161 -12.23 7.27 1.69
N TYR A 162 -11.50 8.25 2.21
CA TYR A 162 -11.39 9.59 1.64
C TYR A 162 -9.94 9.82 1.26
N VAL A 163 -9.67 10.10 -0.01
CA VAL A 163 -8.31 10.29 -0.52
C VAL A 163 -8.05 11.79 -0.66
N ASP A 164 -6.93 12.26 -0.11
CA ASP A 164 -6.60 13.69 -0.12
C ASP A 164 -6.45 14.26 -1.54
N ALA A 165 -5.97 13.43 -2.48
CA ALA A 165 -5.84 13.79 -3.90
C ALA A 165 -7.20 14.02 -4.58
N HIS A 166 -8.29 13.47 -4.03
CA HIS A 166 -9.63 13.51 -4.60
C HIS A 166 -10.66 13.99 -3.56
N PRO A 167 -10.63 15.29 -3.16
CA PRO A 167 -11.49 15.81 -2.13
C PRO A 167 -12.97 15.76 -2.54
N GLY A 168 -13.84 15.34 -1.61
CA GLY A 168 -15.29 15.25 -1.82
C GLY A 168 -15.78 13.94 -2.42
N VAL A 169 -14.88 13.02 -2.75
CA VAL A 169 -15.23 11.65 -3.18
C VAL A 169 -15.06 10.70 -2.00
N ALA A 170 -16.08 9.89 -1.76
CA ALA A 170 -16.06 8.81 -0.78
C ALA A 170 -15.94 7.48 -1.52
N PHE A 171 -14.83 6.77 -1.32
CA PHE A 171 -14.61 5.44 -1.86
C PHE A 171 -15.13 4.39 -0.88
N SER A 172 -15.76 3.35 -1.41
CA SER A 172 -16.19 2.21 -0.60
C SER A 172 -15.10 1.16 -0.58
N GLY A 173 -14.92 0.53 0.58
CA GLY A 173 -13.93 -0.51 0.78
C GLY A 173 -14.38 -1.52 1.82
N THR A 174 -13.63 -2.61 1.93
CA THR A 174 -13.84 -3.62 2.97
C THR A 174 -12.51 -3.98 3.61
N VAL A 175 -12.53 -4.27 4.91
CA VAL A 175 -11.34 -4.79 5.61
C VAL A 175 -11.04 -6.19 5.07
N GLU A 176 -9.93 -6.35 4.36
CA GLU A 176 -9.50 -7.64 3.81
C GLU A 176 -8.63 -8.41 4.80
N ALA A 177 -7.69 -7.74 5.44
CA ALA A 177 -6.76 -8.36 6.36
C ALA A 177 -6.32 -7.41 7.47
N ILE A 178 -6.04 -7.98 8.63
CA ILE A 178 -5.39 -7.30 9.74
C ILE A 178 -4.01 -7.94 9.88
N GLN A 179 -2.94 -7.17 9.69
CA GLN A 179 -1.60 -7.74 9.78
C GLN A 179 -1.33 -8.17 11.23
N PRO A 180 -0.88 -9.41 11.48
CA PRO A 180 -0.71 -9.95 12.84
C PRO A 180 0.49 -9.35 13.60
N THR A 181 1.24 -8.44 12.97
CA THR A 181 2.48 -7.87 13.50
C THR A 181 2.43 -6.34 13.46
N THR A 182 2.75 -5.70 14.58
CA THR A 182 2.97 -4.24 14.62
C THR A 182 4.29 -3.88 13.93
N GLN A 183 4.39 -2.67 13.38
CA GLN A 183 5.62 -2.21 12.69
C GLN A 183 6.87 -2.28 13.60
N SER A 184 6.69 -2.23 14.93
CA SER A 184 7.78 -2.38 15.90
C SER A 184 8.34 -3.80 16.03
N PHE A 185 7.62 -4.84 15.61
CA PHE A 185 8.08 -6.24 15.71
C PHE A 185 9.22 -6.56 14.70
N PHE A 186 9.26 -5.86 13.56
CA PHE A 186 10.34 -6.01 12.56
C PHE A 186 11.53 -5.05 12.77
N SER A 187 11.52 -4.23 13.83
CA SER A 187 12.64 -3.35 14.12
C SER A 187 13.86 -4.15 14.59
N LEU A 188 14.92 -4.16 13.78
CA LEU A 188 16.23 -4.74 14.11
C LEU A 188 16.96 -3.99 15.26
N ILE A 189 16.46 -2.80 15.63
CA ILE A 189 16.95 -2.02 16.76
C ILE A 189 15.88 -2.05 17.85
N PRO A 190 16.12 -2.71 18.99
CA PRO A 190 15.22 -2.61 20.13
C PRO A 190 15.20 -1.16 20.60
N THR A 191 14.02 -0.52 20.63
CA THR A 191 13.80 0.73 21.34
C THR A 191 13.79 0.47 22.84
N ALA A 192 14.89 -0.06 23.38
CA ALA A 192 15.12 -0.04 24.81
C ALA A 192 15.35 1.43 25.19
N ALA A 193 14.36 2.04 25.84
CA ALA A 193 14.50 3.36 26.42
C ALA A 193 15.60 3.31 27.51
N THR A 194 16.83 3.67 27.16
CA THR A 194 18.00 3.67 28.08
C THR A 194 18.01 4.87 29.04
N SER A 195 16.86 5.46 29.39
CA SER A 195 16.84 6.66 30.22
C SER A 195 15.59 6.82 31.11
N GLY A 196 15.21 5.78 31.87
CA GLY A 196 14.37 5.94 33.09
C GLY A 196 13.02 6.67 32.95
N THR A 197 12.53 6.89 31.73
CA THR A 197 11.26 7.56 31.44
C THR A 197 10.46 6.65 30.51
N TYR A 198 9.44 6.00 31.07
CA TYR A 198 8.47 5.26 30.28
C TYR A 198 7.52 6.26 29.62
N THR A 199 7.66 6.48 28.31
CA THR A 199 6.61 7.10 27.50
C THR A 199 5.84 5.97 26.80
N LYS A 200 4.54 5.86 27.10
CA LYS A 200 3.65 4.91 26.43
C LYS A 200 3.47 5.35 24.98
N VAL A 201 4.22 4.75 24.06
CA VAL A 201 4.01 4.92 22.62
C VAL A 201 2.76 4.11 22.20
N THR A 202 1.85 4.75 21.48
CA THR A 202 0.68 4.04 20.94
C THR A 202 1.14 3.26 19.73
N GLN A 203 1.14 1.93 19.83
CA GLN A 203 1.44 1.08 18.68
C GLN A 203 0.30 1.18 17.67
N ARG A 204 0.63 1.10 16.39
CA ARG A 204 -0.33 1.06 15.29
C ARG A 204 -0.24 -0.27 14.58
N ILE A 205 -1.39 -0.82 14.27
CA ILE A 205 -1.55 -2.09 13.58
C ILE A 205 -2.01 -1.77 12.16
N PRO A 206 -1.21 -2.11 11.13
CA PRO A 206 -1.62 -1.96 9.75
C PRO A 206 -2.78 -2.91 9.42
N VAL A 207 -3.86 -2.31 8.93
CA VAL A 207 -5.05 -2.98 8.41
C VAL A 207 -5.10 -2.74 6.92
N GLU A 208 -5.25 -3.81 6.16
CA GLU A 208 -5.37 -3.78 4.70
C GLU A 208 -6.84 -3.76 4.33
N LEU A 209 -7.21 -2.77 3.52
CA LEU A 209 -8.56 -2.58 3.01
C LEU A 209 -8.56 -2.61 1.49
N SER A 210 -9.54 -3.28 0.93
CA SER A 210 -9.87 -3.11 -0.48
C SER A 210 -10.45 -1.72 -0.71
N ILE A 211 -10.25 -1.19 -1.92
CA ILE A 211 -10.84 0.06 -2.35
C ILE A 211 -11.45 -0.11 -3.73
N ASP A 212 -12.73 0.24 -3.87
CA ASP A 212 -13.34 0.40 -5.18
C ASP A 212 -13.06 1.81 -5.68
N ALA A 213 -12.14 1.91 -6.63
CA ALA A 213 -11.72 3.18 -7.20
C ALA A 213 -12.77 3.81 -8.12
N ALA A 214 -13.90 3.16 -8.44
CA ALA A 214 -15.03 3.72 -9.18
C ALA A 214 -14.68 4.50 -10.47
N GLY A 215 -13.59 4.13 -11.15
CA GLY A 215 -13.10 4.79 -12.37
C GLY A 215 -12.09 5.94 -12.15
N TYR A 216 -11.68 6.20 -10.91
CA TYR A 216 -10.60 7.13 -10.58
C TYR A 216 -9.23 6.43 -10.63
N THR A 217 -8.21 7.14 -11.11
CA THR A 217 -6.82 6.67 -11.05
C THR A 217 -6.24 7.04 -9.70
N LEU A 218 -6.11 6.06 -8.82
CA LEU A 218 -5.47 6.23 -7.52
C LEU A 218 -3.98 5.91 -7.63
N LEU A 219 -3.14 6.79 -7.09
CA LEU A 219 -1.70 6.62 -7.13
C LEU A 219 -1.19 6.06 -5.78
N PRO A 220 -0.33 5.03 -5.80
CA PRO A 220 0.30 4.55 -4.58
C PRO A 220 1.13 5.65 -3.92
N GLY A 221 1.03 5.74 -2.60
CA GLY A 221 1.64 6.80 -1.80
C GLY A 221 0.72 7.98 -1.50
N GLU A 222 -0.48 8.05 -2.08
CA GLU A 222 -1.48 9.05 -1.69
C GLU A 222 -1.94 8.83 -0.23
N ASN A 223 -2.14 9.93 0.49
CA ASN A 223 -2.71 9.90 1.83
C ASN A 223 -4.22 9.70 1.78
N ALA A 224 -4.74 8.98 2.77
CA ALA A 224 -6.17 8.74 2.91
C ALA A 224 -6.62 8.79 4.37
N GLU A 225 -7.87 9.20 4.59
CA GLU A 225 -8.60 8.99 5.83
C GLU A 225 -9.54 7.79 5.66
N VAL A 226 -9.52 6.85 6.61
CA VAL A 226 -10.36 5.66 6.60
C VAL A 226 -11.31 5.70 7.78
N ARG A 227 -12.58 5.37 7.53
CA ARG A 227 -13.62 5.18 8.54
C ARG A 227 -14.18 3.78 8.41
N ILE A 228 -13.83 2.91 9.34
CA ILE A 228 -14.31 1.53 9.41
C ILE A 228 -15.57 1.51 10.26
N THR A 229 -16.67 1.00 9.71
CA THR A 229 -17.92 0.83 10.45
C THR A 229 -17.80 -0.40 11.34
N VAL A 230 -18.00 -0.22 12.64
CA VAL A 230 -17.97 -1.31 13.62
C VAL A 230 -19.40 -1.69 14.01
N HIS A 231 -19.65 -2.98 14.21
CA HIS A 231 -20.93 -3.57 14.60
C HIS A 231 -20.73 -4.49 15.80
#